data_AF-A0A8J4GHL9-F1
#
_entry.id   AF-A0A8J4GHL9-F1
#
_cell.length_a   1.000
_cell.length_b   1.000
_cell.length_c   1.000
_cell.angle_alpha   90.00
_cell.angle_beta   90.00
_cell.angle_gamma   90.00
#
_symmetry.space_group_name_H-M   'P 1'
#
loop_
_entity.id
_entity.type
_entity.pdbx_description
1 polymer ?
#
loop_
_entity_poly.entity_id
_entity_poly.type
_entity_poly.pdbx_seq_one_letter_code
_entity_poly.pdbx_strand_id
1 'polypeptide(L)'
;MTTLSFLQLGMSCNLSAHGKARFQLELFPNYSCQRPSQIANAVVSGLLLLVFVVIALLFNMAEVEVNPASKMTQSLGHSGAAMTAFGIKALMTLVGVVLGWPKVAAVAYCVLATWLAWEYLRWVPNLLIWVNCVKTGVATAMLSTAALQVVLVFQPRSASRQLTIAMAISLGPAFLAGAAVTWLRIKLFNAAVKRAFRNADPEAIKPQDIYHFAHPRDVEIAARCARVWTDLYTLEKTAVHRAEEIIKAGVALFPDNAYVALVYANFMLDMLGFSQTGAKHLEGVRKFNPSLMCRFMLFVRHQQATQKAASSNVGKGGNMDLLG
;
A
#
# COMPACT_ATOMS: atom_id res chain seq x y z
N MET A 1 -6.27 4.12 14.76
CA MET A 1 -5.86 2.96 15.59
C MET A 1 -6.61 2.92 16.92
N THR A 2 -6.87 4.06 17.56
CA THR A 2 -7.68 4.17 18.79
C THR A 2 -9.08 3.54 18.67
N THR A 3 -9.80 3.76 17.56
CA THR A 3 -11.12 3.15 17.30
C THR A 3 -11.09 1.63 17.20
N LEU A 4 -10.03 1.05 16.64
CA LEU A 4 -9.89 -0.40 16.53
C LEU A 4 -9.68 -1.03 17.92
N SER A 5 -8.87 -0.39 18.76
CA SER A 5 -8.63 -0.81 20.13
C SER A 5 -9.90 -0.78 20.99
N PHE A 6 -10.80 0.20 20.76
CA PHE A 6 -12.11 0.24 21.41
C PHE A 6 -13.02 -0.92 21.00
N LEU A 7 -13.06 -1.28 19.71
CA LEU A 7 -13.83 -2.42 19.23
C LEU A 7 -13.26 -3.76 19.74
N GLN A 8 -11.93 -3.86 19.86
CA GLN A 8 -11.27 -5.04 20.40
C GLN A 8 -11.51 -5.26 21.89
N LEU A 9 -11.82 -4.19 22.64
CA LEU A 9 -12.06 -4.23 24.08
C LEU A 9 -13.28 -5.09 24.46
N GLY A 10 -14.25 -5.21 23.55
CA GLY A 10 -15.39 -6.11 23.70
C GLY A 10 -15.10 -7.58 23.38
N MET A 11 -13.95 -7.87 22.75
CA MET A 11 -13.53 -9.21 22.32
C MET A 11 -12.31 -9.76 23.08
N SER A 12 -11.68 -8.96 23.94
CA SER A 12 -10.51 -9.33 24.76
C SER A 12 -10.88 -10.24 25.94
N CYS A 13 -11.50 -11.36 25.60
CA CYS A 13 -11.79 -12.47 26.48
C CYS A 13 -10.68 -13.50 26.36
N ASN A 14 -10.23 -14.02 27.50
CA ASN A 14 -9.17 -15.02 27.50
C ASN A 14 -9.73 -16.40 27.12
N LEU A 15 -9.98 -16.60 25.82
CA LEU A 15 -10.64 -17.78 25.25
C LEU A 15 -9.79 -19.06 25.38
N SER A 16 -8.46 -18.90 25.42
CA SER A 16 -7.50 -20.02 25.42
C SER A 16 -6.67 -20.14 26.72
N ALA A 17 -6.94 -19.35 27.76
CA ALA A 17 -6.26 -19.51 29.06
C ALA A 17 -6.60 -20.83 29.74
N HIS A 18 -5.63 -21.38 30.46
CA HIS A 18 -5.80 -22.56 31.32
C HIS A 18 -6.10 -22.14 32.76
N GLY A 19 -7.03 -22.85 33.41
CA GLY A 19 -7.42 -22.62 34.81
C GLY A 19 -8.54 -21.57 35.00
N LYS A 20 -8.58 -20.94 36.18
CA LYS A 20 -9.66 -20.03 36.63
C LYS A 20 -9.79 -18.72 35.82
N ALA A 21 -8.81 -18.41 34.96
CA ALA A 21 -8.79 -17.21 34.12
C ALA A 21 -9.47 -17.41 32.74
N ARG A 22 -9.94 -18.62 32.43
CA ARG A 22 -10.61 -18.93 31.17
C ARG A 22 -11.96 -18.20 31.10
N PHE A 23 -12.22 -17.53 29.97
CA PHE A 23 -13.43 -16.71 29.74
C PHE A 23 -13.58 -15.49 30.67
N GLN A 24 -12.50 -14.98 31.25
CA GLN A 24 -12.50 -13.67 31.91
C GLN A 24 -11.98 -12.58 30.96
N LEU A 25 -12.40 -11.34 31.16
CA LEU A 25 -11.83 -10.20 30.44
C LEU A 25 -10.37 -9.98 30.87
N GLU A 26 -9.49 -9.72 29.90
CA GLU A 26 -8.05 -9.52 30.14
C GLU A 26 -7.77 -8.26 30.98
N LEU A 27 -8.52 -7.19 30.74
CA LEU A 27 -8.39 -5.92 31.47
C LEU A 27 -9.17 -5.90 32.79
N PHE A 28 -10.22 -6.73 32.91
CA PHE A 28 -11.10 -6.79 34.08
C PHE A 28 -11.40 -8.24 34.48
N PRO A 29 -10.49 -8.90 35.21
CA PRO A 29 -10.61 -10.32 35.55
C PRO A 29 -11.84 -10.66 36.40
N ASN A 30 -12.46 -9.65 37.05
CA ASN A 30 -13.67 -9.81 37.87
C ASN A 30 -14.94 -10.08 37.05
N TYR A 31 -14.92 -9.88 35.72
CA TYR A 31 -16.07 -10.09 34.85
C TYR A 31 -15.88 -11.30 33.94
N SER A 32 -16.88 -12.19 33.95
CA SER A 32 -16.94 -13.36 33.05
C SER A 32 -17.57 -12.98 31.71
N CYS A 33 -16.89 -13.36 30.64
CA CYS A 33 -17.33 -13.24 29.25
C CYS A 33 -18.47 -14.18 28.87
N GLN A 34 -18.86 -15.10 29.75
CA GLN A 34 -20.01 -16.00 29.52
C GLN A 34 -21.35 -15.38 29.90
N ARG A 35 -21.37 -14.18 30.48
CA ARG A 35 -22.63 -13.48 30.73
C ARG A 35 -23.30 -13.10 29.40
N PRO A 36 -24.62 -13.30 29.22
CA PRO A 36 -25.29 -13.11 27.94
C PRO A 36 -25.14 -11.69 27.38
N SER A 37 -25.09 -10.67 28.25
CA SER A 37 -24.82 -9.28 27.86
C SER A 37 -23.40 -9.08 27.29
N GLN A 38 -22.40 -9.81 27.80
CA GLN A 38 -21.02 -9.73 27.33
C GLN A 38 -20.82 -10.52 26.03
N ILE A 39 -21.53 -11.64 25.86
CA ILE A 39 -21.55 -12.39 24.60
C ILE A 39 -22.16 -11.53 23.48
N ALA A 40 -23.28 -10.85 23.75
CA ALA A 40 -23.90 -9.96 22.78
C ALA A 40 -22.95 -8.81 22.37
N ASN A 41 -22.27 -8.19 23.34
CA ASN A 41 -21.27 -7.15 23.07
C ASN A 41 -20.08 -7.68 22.26
N ALA A 42 -19.59 -8.89 22.56
CA ALA A 42 -18.49 -9.50 21.81
C ALA A 42 -18.87 -9.79 20.35
N VAL A 43 -20.08 -10.30 20.11
CA VAL A 43 -20.61 -10.56 18.75
C VAL A 43 -20.78 -9.27 17.98
N VAL A 44 -21.41 -8.25 18.58
CA VAL A 44 -21.59 -6.93 17.94
C VAL A 44 -20.25 -6.28 17.62
N SER A 45 -19.29 -6.31 18.55
CA SER A 45 -17.93 -5.81 18.33
C SER A 45 -17.19 -6.57 17.22
N GLY A 46 -17.37 -7.89 17.12
CA GLY A 46 -16.81 -8.69 16.02
C GLY A 46 -17.40 -8.33 14.66
N LEU A 47 -18.73 -8.14 14.58
CA LEU A 47 -19.39 -7.69 13.35
C LEU A 47 -18.97 -6.27 12.96
N LEU A 48 -18.91 -5.35 13.91
CA LEU A 48 -18.45 -3.98 13.67
C LEU A 48 -16.98 -3.93 13.26
N LEU A 49 -16.12 -4.79 13.82
CA LEU A 49 -14.73 -4.92 13.39
C LEU A 49 -14.64 -5.42 11.94
N LEU A 50 -15.44 -6.42 11.58
CA LEU A 50 -15.48 -6.93 10.21
C LEU A 50 -15.95 -5.86 9.22
N VAL A 51 -17.02 -5.14 9.56
CA VAL A 51 -17.50 -4.00 8.76
C VAL A 51 -16.43 -2.93 8.64
N PHE A 52 -15.75 -2.57 9.73
CA PHE A 52 -14.65 -1.61 9.72
C PHE A 52 -13.51 -2.05 8.81
N VAL A 53 -13.09 -3.33 8.87
CA VAL A 53 -12.02 -3.86 8.01
C VAL A 53 -12.42 -3.81 6.53
N VAL A 54 -13.66 -4.18 6.20
CA VAL A 54 -14.17 -4.11 4.81
C VAL A 54 -14.20 -2.67 4.31
N ILE A 55 -14.77 -1.76 5.10
CA ILE A 55 -14.83 -0.34 4.75
C ILE A 55 -13.41 0.21 4.59
N ALA A 56 -12.51 -0.05 5.54
CA ALA A 56 -11.14 0.43 5.47
C ALA A 56 -10.38 -0.13 4.25
N LEU A 57 -10.61 -1.39 3.86
CA LEU A 57 -10.07 -1.95 2.62
C LEU A 57 -10.58 -1.19 1.39
N LEU A 58 -11.88 -0.90 1.33
CA LEU A 58 -12.48 -0.11 0.24
C LEU A 58 -11.94 1.33 0.19
N PHE A 59 -11.73 1.97 1.34
CA PHE A 59 -11.09 3.29 1.41
C PHE A 59 -9.63 3.24 0.92
N ASN A 60 -8.84 2.23 1.32
CA ASN A 60 -7.48 2.05 0.79
C ASN A 60 -7.47 1.77 -0.72
N MET A 61 -8.52 1.15 -1.27
CA MET A 61 -8.69 1.01 -2.72
C MET A 61 -9.03 2.34 -3.39
N ALA A 62 -9.83 3.18 -2.74
CA ALA A 62 -10.22 4.49 -3.26
C ALA A 62 -9.05 5.49 -3.29
N GLU A 63 -8.04 5.32 -2.42
CA GLU A 63 -6.81 6.13 -2.41
C GLU A 63 -5.87 5.87 -3.61
N VAL A 64 -6.24 4.98 -4.55
CA VAL A 64 -5.47 4.81 -5.79
C VAL A 64 -5.53 6.07 -6.61
N GLU A 65 -4.38 6.69 -6.76
CA GLU A 65 -4.24 7.86 -7.59
C GLU A 65 -3.98 7.41 -9.01
N VAL A 66 -4.94 7.71 -9.88
CA VAL A 66 -4.79 7.32 -11.28
C VAL A 66 -3.85 8.27 -12.02
N ASN A 67 -3.65 9.49 -11.49
CA ASN A 67 -2.70 10.46 -12.05
C ASN A 67 -1.25 10.22 -11.55
N PRO A 68 -0.34 9.74 -12.42
CA PRO A 68 1.07 9.51 -12.04
C PRO A 68 1.83 10.80 -11.71
N ALA A 69 1.31 11.97 -12.10
CA ALA A 69 1.88 13.29 -11.77
C ALA A 69 1.38 13.85 -10.44
N SER A 70 0.49 13.16 -9.71
CA SER A 70 -0.06 13.70 -8.45
C SER A 70 1.04 14.00 -7.44
N LYS A 71 0.92 15.13 -6.75
CA LYS A 71 1.85 15.56 -5.68
C LYS A 71 1.34 15.20 -4.28
N MET A 72 0.16 14.59 -4.18
CA MET A 72 -0.46 14.24 -2.90
C MET A 72 0.39 13.21 -2.14
N THR A 73 0.52 13.39 -0.83
CA THR A 73 1.36 12.55 0.04
C THR A 73 0.86 11.11 0.13
N GLN A 74 -0.45 10.91 0.00
CA GLN A 74 -1.09 9.59 0.04
C GLN A 74 -1.31 8.96 -1.34
N SER A 75 -0.80 9.59 -2.42
CA SER A 75 -0.96 9.04 -3.77
C SER A 75 -0.27 7.68 -3.93
N LEU A 76 -1.07 6.67 -4.25
CA LEU A 76 -0.64 5.29 -4.47
C LEU A 76 -0.47 5.05 -5.98
N GLY A 77 0.70 4.57 -6.41
CA GLY A 77 0.92 4.10 -7.78
C GLY A 77 0.34 2.69 -8.02
N HIS A 78 0.09 1.95 -6.94
CA HIS A 78 -0.56 0.64 -6.95
C HIS A 78 -1.27 0.35 -5.63
N SER A 79 -2.57 0.02 -5.65
CA SER A 79 -3.32 -0.35 -4.43
C SER A 79 -2.95 -1.69 -3.86
N GLY A 80 -2.55 -2.66 -4.69
CA GLY A 80 -2.48 -4.05 -4.24
C GLY A 80 -1.52 -4.24 -3.07
N ALA A 81 -0.38 -3.54 -3.08
CA ALA A 81 0.60 -3.59 -1.99
C ALA A 81 0.14 -2.82 -0.74
N ALA A 82 -0.69 -1.78 -0.89
CA ALA A 82 -1.29 -1.08 0.24
C ALA A 82 -2.39 -1.93 0.91
N MET A 83 -3.20 -2.62 0.11
CA MET A 83 -4.24 -3.52 0.60
C MET A 83 -3.68 -4.74 1.32
N THR A 84 -2.64 -5.38 0.78
CA THR A 84 -1.95 -6.49 1.45
C THR A 84 -1.35 -6.01 2.77
N ALA A 85 -0.68 -4.86 2.79
CA ALA A 85 -0.13 -4.27 4.01
C ALA A 85 -1.23 -3.95 5.04
N PHE A 86 -2.40 -3.46 4.62
CA PHE A 86 -3.53 -3.25 5.51
C PHE A 86 -4.09 -4.58 6.04
N GLY A 87 -4.25 -5.58 5.18
CA GLY A 87 -4.68 -6.93 5.56
C GLY A 87 -3.75 -7.58 6.57
N ILE A 88 -2.43 -7.42 6.41
CA ILE A 88 -1.43 -7.89 7.38
C ILE A 88 -1.62 -7.18 8.73
N LYS A 89 -1.80 -5.84 8.74
CA LYS A 89 -2.05 -5.10 9.98
C LYS A 89 -3.34 -5.55 10.67
N ALA A 90 -4.41 -5.79 9.91
CA ALA A 90 -5.66 -6.34 10.45
C ALA A 90 -5.42 -7.74 11.04
N LEU A 91 -4.67 -8.61 10.36
CA LEU A 91 -4.34 -9.93 10.86
C LEU A 91 -3.51 -9.87 12.15
N MET A 92 -2.52 -8.96 12.23
CA MET A 92 -1.78 -8.73 13.47
C MET A 92 -2.71 -8.39 14.64
N THR A 93 -3.74 -7.57 14.40
CA THR A 93 -4.69 -7.21 15.46
C THR A 93 -5.56 -8.39 15.90
N LEU A 94 -5.85 -9.33 15.00
CA LEU A 94 -6.56 -10.57 15.31
C LEU A 94 -5.71 -11.58 16.09
N VAL A 95 -4.40 -11.63 15.83
CA VAL A 95 -3.46 -12.50 16.56
C VAL A 95 -3.56 -12.29 18.07
N GLY A 96 -3.61 -11.04 18.53
CA GLY A 96 -3.73 -10.71 19.95
C GLY A 96 -5.07 -11.10 20.59
N VAL A 97 -6.14 -11.19 19.80
CA VAL A 97 -7.48 -11.52 20.29
C VAL A 97 -7.72 -13.03 20.29
N VAL A 98 -7.21 -13.74 19.27
CA VAL A 98 -7.52 -15.15 19.03
C VAL A 98 -6.50 -16.09 19.68
N LEU A 99 -5.22 -15.72 19.71
CA LEU A 99 -4.16 -16.56 20.27
C LEU A 99 -3.89 -16.23 21.74
N GLY A 100 -4.45 -17.03 22.65
CA GLY A 100 -4.16 -16.90 24.09
C GLY A 100 -2.81 -17.48 24.53
N TRP A 101 -1.95 -17.92 23.59
CA TRP A 101 -0.65 -18.51 23.87
C TRP A 101 0.45 -17.49 23.61
N PRO A 102 1.08 -16.90 24.65
CA PRO A 102 1.99 -15.76 24.47
C PRO A 102 3.21 -16.10 23.61
N LYS A 103 3.72 -17.34 23.70
CA LYS A 103 4.83 -17.83 22.87
C LYS A 103 4.46 -17.86 21.38
N VAL A 104 3.30 -18.42 21.07
CA VAL A 104 2.84 -18.56 19.68
C VAL A 104 2.44 -17.20 19.11
N ALA A 105 1.77 -16.37 19.92
CA ALA A 105 1.40 -15.01 19.52
C ALA A 105 2.63 -14.15 19.20
N ALA A 106 3.69 -14.20 20.02
CA ALA A 106 4.93 -13.45 19.76
C ALA A 106 5.60 -13.88 18.44
N VAL A 107 5.67 -15.19 18.17
CA VAL A 107 6.22 -15.71 16.90
C VAL A 107 5.35 -15.28 15.71
N ALA A 108 4.02 -15.38 15.84
CA ALA A 108 3.08 -14.94 14.80
C ALA A 108 3.23 -13.44 14.50
N TYR A 109 3.36 -12.58 15.51
CA TYR A 109 3.64 -11.16 15.32
C TYR A 109 4.95 -10.91 14.59
N CYS A 110 6.01 -11.65 14.92
CA CYS A 110 7.31 -11.50 14.25
C CYS A 110 7.24 -11.89 12.77
N VAL A 111 6.55 -12.99 12.43
CA VAL A 111 6.32 -13.41 11.05
C VAL A 111 5.52 -12.37 10.27
N LEU A 112 4.41 -11.87 10.84
CA LEU A 112 3.58 -10.87 10.19
C LEU A 112 4.29 -9.51 10.04
N ALA A 113 5.06 -9.09 11.04
CA ALA A 113 5.88 -7.87 10.97
C ALA A 113 6.97 -8.00 9.89
N THR A 114 7.58 -9.18 9.74
CA THR A 114 8.56 -9.47 8.69
C THR A 114 7.91 -9.37 7.31
N TRP A 115 6.73 -9.96 7.14
CA TRP A 115 5.97 -9.87 5.89
C TRP A 115 5.57 -8.42 5.58
N LEU A 116 5.11 -7.67 6.57
CA LEU A 116 4.77 -6.25 6.40
C LEU A 116 5.98 -5.41 5.96
N ALA A 117 7.14 -5.61 6.60
CA ALA A 117 8.38 -4.91 6.24
C ALA A 117 8.82 -5.28 4.81
N TRP A 118 8.73 -6.55 4.44
CA TRP A 118 9.03 -7.02 3.08
C TRP A 118 8.10 -6.39 2.03
N GLU A 119 6.80 -6.31 2.31
CA GLU A 119 5.80 -5.76 1.37
C GLU A 119 6.10 -4.29 1.06
N TYR A 120 6.41 -3.47 2.07
CA TYR A 120 6.79 -2.07 1.88
C TYR A 120 8.15 -1.93 1.17
N LEU A 121 9.13 -2.77 1.53
CA LEU A 121 10.45 -2.73 0.94
C LEU A 121 10.44 -3.11 -0.54
N ARG A 122 9.69 -4.15 -0.94
CA ARG A 122 9.65 -4.67 -2.32
C ARG A 122 8.73 -3.86 -3.24
N TRP A 123 7.56 -3.43 -2.78
CA TRP A 123 6.56 -2.86 -3.70
C TRP A 123 6.47 -1.34 -3.72
N VAL A 124 6.99 -0.63 -2.70
CA VAL A 124 7.10 0.85 -2.70
C VAL A 124 5.78 1.50 -3.18
N PRO A 125 4.66 1.33 -2.45
CA PRO A 125 3.32 1.59 -3.00
C PRO A 125 3.02 3.06 -3.31
N ASN A 126 3.68 4.00 -2.65
CA ASN A 126 3.38 5.44 -2.82
C ASN A 126 4.23 6.03 -3.94
N LEU A 127 3.72 7.03 -4.64
CA LEU A 127 4.48 7.69 -5.70
C LEU A 127 5.70 8.43 -5.13
N LEU A 128 5.56 9.06 -3.96
CA LEU A 128 6.62 9.84 -3.31
C LEU A 128 7.61 8.95 -2.55
N ILE A 129 8.89 9.09 -2.86
CA ILE A 129 9.98 8.25 -2.29
C ILE A 129 10.03 8.38 -0.77
N TRP A 130 9.99 9.61 -0.24
CA TRP A 130 10.12 9.85 1.20
C TRP A 130 9.00 9.17 2.02
N VAL A 131 7.78 9.11 1.49
CA VAL A 131 6.64 8.44 2.14
C VAL A 131 6.89 6.94 2.25
N ASN A 132 7.49 6.33 1.23
CA ASN A 132 7.86 4.92 1.27
C ASN A 132 9.00 4.66 2.27
N CYS A 133 9.99 5.56 2.37
CA CYS A 133 11.04 5.45 3.38
C CYS A 133 10.46 5.51 4.79
N VAL A 134 9.53 6.43 5.06
CA VAL A 134 8.85 6.55 6.35
C VAL A 134 8.02 5.29 6.65
N LYS A 135 7.17 4.83 5.71
CA LYS A 135 6.34 3.64 5.92
C LYS A 135 7.17 2.38 6.15
N THR A 136 8.27 2.22 5.42
CA THR A 136 9.16 1.07 5.61
C THR A 136 9.94 1.17 6.91
N GLY A 137 10.41 2.38 7.29
CA GLY A 137 11.05 2.61 8.59
C GLY A 137 10.12 2.27 9.76
N VAL A 138 8.84 2.64 9.69
CA VAL A 138 7.87 2.24 10.72
C VAL A 138 7.70 0.72 10.75
N ALA A 139 7.60 0.06 9.59
CA ALA A 139 7.46 -1.39 9.52
C ALA A 139 8.69 -2.14 10.06
N THR A 140 9.91 -1.66 9.82
CA THR A 140 11.14 -2.25 10.38
C THR A 140 11.27 -1.99 11.87
N ALA A 141 10.82 -0.85 12.38
CA ALA A 141 10.73 -0.60 13.82
C ALA A 141 9.69 -1.51 14.51
N MET A 142 8.58 -1.81 13.83
CA MET A 142 7.63 -2.84 14.31
C MET A 142 8.26 -4.23 14.30
N LEU A 143 9.07 -4.55 13.30
CA LEU A 143 9.79 -5.82 13.24
C LEU A 143 10.83 -5.95 14.37
N SER A 144 11.58 -4.89 14.67
CA SER A 144 12.58 -4.93 15.75
C SER A 144 11.93 -5.15 17.11
N THR A 145 10.80 -4.48 17.37
CA THR A 145 10.04 -4.69 18.61
C THR A 145 9.41 -6.09 18.67
N ALA A 146 8.86 -6.61 17.56
CA ALA A 146 8.34 -7.97 17.51
C ALA A 146 9.43 -9.03 17.73
N ALA A 147 10.63 -8.85 17.18
CA ALA A 147 11.77 -9.74 17.41
C ALA A 147 12.21 -9.75 18.89
N LEU A 148 12.30 -8.57 19.52
CA LEU A 148 12.63 -8.47 20.94
C LEU A 148 11.52 -9.04 21.84
N GLN A 149 10.26 -8.94 21.43
CA GLN A 149 9.13 -9.57 22.13
C GLN A 149 9.25 -11.09 22.12
N VAL A 150 9.70 -11.70 21.01
CA VAL A 150 9.99 -13.14 20.97
C VAL A 150 11.05 -13.48 22.02
N VAL A 151 12.17 -12.75 22.05
CA VAL A 151 13.25 -12.98 23.03
C VAL A 151 12.73 -12.88 24.46
N LEU A 152 11.90 -11.86 24.76
CA LEU A 152 11.34 -11.64 26.09
C LEU A 152 10.46 -12.81 26.56
N VAL A 153 9.67 -13.42 25.68
CA VAL A 153 8.77 -14.52 26.05
C VAL A 153 9.52 -15.84 26.30
N PHE A 154 10.74 -15.98 25.77
CA PHE A 154 11.59 -17.16 25.98
C PHE A 154 12.65 -16.98 27.09
N GLN A 155 12.87 -15.76 27.60
CA GLN A 155 13.84 -15.49 28.66
C GLN A 155 13.23 -15.37 30.08
N PRO A 156 14.04 -15.60 31.14
CA PRO A 156 13.59 -15.45 32.54
C PRO A 156 13.25 -13.99 32.89
N ARG A 157 12.30 -13.81 33.81
CA ARG A 157 11.71 -12.49 34.18
C ARG A 157 12.73 -11.45 34.67
N SER A 158 13.93 -11.86 35.10
CA SER A 158 15.00 -10.97 35.55
C SER A 158 15.52 -10.02 34.46
N ALA A 159 15.43 -10.41 33.19
CA ALA A 159 15.90 -9.60 32.05
C ALA A 159 14.85 -8.60 31.53
N SER A 160 13.62 -8.60 32.06
CA SER A 160 12.48 -7.86 31.49
C SER A 160 12.72 -6.34 31.40
N ARG A 161 13.31 -5.72 32.43
CA ARG A 161 13.55 -4.26 32.42
C ARG A 161 14.58 -3.84 31.37
N GLN A 162 15.66 -4.60 31.21
CA GLN A 162 16.70 -4.33 30.21
C GLN A 162 16.16 -4.53 28.79
N LEU A 163 15.38 -5.58 28.55
CA LEU A 163 14.73 -5.84 27.27
C LEU A 163 13.73 -4.75 26.88
N THR A 164 12.93 -4.24 27.82
CA THR A 164 12.00 -3.12 27.52
C THR A 164 12.74 -1.84 27.15
N ILE A 165 13.86 -1.54 27.83
CA ILE A 165 14.71 -0.40 27.46
C ILE A 165 15.32 -0.62 26.07
N ALA A 166 15.81 -1.84 25.78
CA ALA A 166 16.32 -2.19 24.46
C ALA A 166 15.26 -2.05 23.37
N MET A 167 14.00 -2.43 23.63
CA MET A 167 12.88 -2.22 22.71
C MET A 167 12.70 -0.74 22.39
N ALA A 168 12.66 0.13 23.41
CA ALA A 168 12.51 1.57 23.22
C ALA A 168 13.68 2.19 22.44
N ILE A 169 14.91 1.82 22.78
CA ILE A 169 16.11 2.32 22.10
C ILE A 169 16.17 1.81 20.65
N SER A 170 15.75 0.57 20.38
CA SER A 170 15.82 -0.03 19.04
C SER A 170 14.91 0.64 18.00
N LEU A 171 13.85 1.33 18.43
CA LEU A 171 12.87 1.95 17.52
C LEU A 171 13.52 2.94 16.56
N GLY A 172 14.36 3.84 17.08
CA GLY A 172 15.03 4.87 16.27
C GLY A 172 15.99 4.28 15.23
N PRO A 173 17.00 3.49 15.64
CA PRO A 173 17.93 2.84 14.72
C PRO A 173 17.24 1.91 13.71
N ALA A 174 16.24 1.12 14.13
CA ALA A 174 15.51 0.24 13.22
C ALA A 174 14.69 1.02 12.19
N PHE A 175 14.11 2.15 12.58
CA PHE A 175 13.42 3.07 11.67
C PHE A 175 14.39 3.64 10.63
N LEU A 176 15.53 4.18 11.07
CA LEU A 176 16.53 4.76 10.17
C LEU A 176 17.12 3.72 9.22
N ALA A 177 17.39 2.50 9.72
CA ALA A 177 17.87 1.39 8.90
C ALA A 177 16.86 1.03 7.81
N GLY A 178 15.57 0.86 8.16
CA GLY A 178 14.54 0.56 7.16
C GLY A 178 14.34 1.66 6.12
N ALA A 179 14.38 2.92 6.56
CA ALA A 179 14.31 4.07 5.66
C ALA A 179 15.52 4.14 4.71
N ALA A 180 16.73 3.91 5.22
CA ALA A 180 17.97 3.94 4.44
C ALA A 180 18.02 2.78 3.42
N VAL A 181 17.67 1.56 3.83
CA VAL A 181 17.62 0.39 2.94
C VAL A 181 16.62 0.61 1.82
N THR A 182 15.44 1.17 2.12
CA THR A 182 14.42 1.49 1.10
C THR A 182 14.92 2.53 0.13
N TRP A 183 15.53 3.61 0.63
CA TRP A 183 16.09 4.67 -0.20
C TRP A 183 17.17 4.14 -1.14
N LEU A 184 18.12 3.36 -0.60
CA LEU A 184 19.21 2.75 -1.36
C LEU A 184 18.66 1.81 -2.44
N ARG A 185 17.72 0.92 -2.08
CA ARG A 185 17.10 -0.03 -3.01
C ARG A 185 16.40 0.67 -4.18
N ILE A 186 15.62 1.73 -3.90
CA ILE A 186 14.96 2.53 -4.95
C ILE A 186 16.01 3.21 -5.85
N LYS A 187 17.07 3.79 -5.26
CA LYS A 187 18.14 4.46 -6.02
C LYS A 187 18.91 3.49 -6.90
N LEU A 188 19.28 2.32 -6.39
CA LEU A 188 20.00 1.28 -7.13
C LEU A 188 19.14 0.72 -8.26
N PHE A 189 17.87 0.40 -7.99
CA PHE A 189 16.94 -0.08 -9.01
C PHE A 189 16.77 0.93 -10.14
N ASN A 190 16.48 2.19 -9.81
CA ASN A 190 16.33 3.25 -10.81
C ASN A 190 17.63 3.52 -11.58
N ALA A 191 18.79 3.43 -10.92
CA ALA A 191 20.08 3.58 -11.59
C ALA A 191 20.35 2.43 -12.57
N ALA A 192 20.03 1.18 -12.19
CA ALA A 192 20.18 0.01 -13.06
C ALA A 192 19.31 0.12 -14.31
N VAL A 193 18.01 0.45 -14.15
CA VAL A 193 17.10 0.64 -15.29
C VAL A 193 17.58 1.79 -16.18
N LYS A 194 17.89 2.96 -15.60
CA LYS A 194 18.38 4.12 -16.38
C LYS A 194 19.67 3.81 -17.15
N ARG A 195 20.59 3.03 -16.58
CA ARG A 195 21.83 2.62 -17.25
C ARG A 195 21.53 1.67 -18.42
N ALA A 196 20.61 0.73 -18.24
CA ALA A 196 20.22 -0.20 -19.30
C ALA A 196 19.62 0.54 -20.51
N PHE A 197 18.67 1.44 -20.29
CA PHE A 197 18.05 2.22 -21.37
C PHE A 197 18.99 3.25 -22.00
N ARG A 198 19.96 3.81 -21.26
CA ARG A 198 20.95 4.74 -21.82
C ARG A 198 21.96 4.05 -22.74
N ASN A 199 22.31 2.81 -22.43
CA ASN A 199 23.34 2.07 -23.15
C ASN A 199 22.76 1.20 -24.28
N ALA A 200 21.44 1.08 -24.37
CA ALA A 200 20.78 0.31 -25.41
C ALA A 200 20.75 1.11 -26.72
N ASP A 201 21.16 0.46 -27.80
CA ASP A 201 20.98 0.99 -29.15
C ASP A 201 19.55 0.66 -29.63
N PRO A 202 18.71 1.68 -29.90
CA PRO A 202 17.31 1.48 -30.27
C PRO A 202 17.10 0.73 -31.59
N GLU A 203 18.10 0.67 -32.47
CA GLU A 203 18.01 -0.06 -33.74
C GLU A 203 18.42 -1.53 -33.64
N ALA A 204 19.29 -1.86 -32.67
CA ALA A 204 19.85 -3.20 -32.52
C ALA A 204 19.06 -4.11 -31.55
N ILE A 205 18.36 -3.52 -30.57
CA ILE A 205 17.75 -4.26 -29.46
C ILE A 205 16.25 -4.01 -29.41
N LYS A 206 15.45 -5.09 -29.34
CA LYS A 206 14.00 -4.97 -29.16
C LYS A 206 13.68 -4.33 -27.80
N PRO A 207 12.66 -3.46 -27.70
CA PRO A 207 12.35 -2.76 -26.46
C PRO A 207 12.19 -3.66 -25.22
N GLN A 208 11.61 -4.85 -25.39
CA GLN A 208 11.40 -5.83 -24.32
C GLN A 208 12.71 -6.44 -23.76
N ASP A 209 13.80 -6.43 -24.54
CA ASP A 209 15.07 -7.07 -24.21
C ASP A 209 16.06 -6.09 -23.57
N ILE A 210 15.73 -4.79 -23.50
CA ILE A 210 16.58 -3.74 -22.91
C ILE A 210 16.77 -3.96 -21.40
N TYR A 211 15.70 -4.30 -20.69
CA TYR A 211 15.74 -4.58 -19.25
C TYR A 211 14.70 -5.63 -18.87
N HIS A 212 15.15 -6.70 -18.24
CA HIS A 212 14.27 -7.79 -17.83
C HIS A 212 13.55 -7.46 -16.52
N PHE A 213 12.32 -6.97 -16.61
CA PHE A 213 11.48 -6.76 -15.43
C PHE A 213 10.93 -8.09 -14.92
N ALA A 214 11.18 -8.40 -13.64
CA ALA A 214 10.67 -9.63 -13.03
C ALA A 214 9.16 -9.61 -12.75
N HIS A 215 8.56 -8.42 -12.63
CA HIS A 215 7.14 -8.28 -12.32
C HIS A 215 6.53 -7.04 -13.00
N PRO A 216 5.25 -7.09 -13.46
CA PRO A 216 4.53 -5.96 -14.07
C PRO A 216 4.58 -4.65 -13.27
N ARG A 217 4.59 -4.74 -11.94
CA ARG A 217 4.67 -3.58 -11.03
C ARG A 217 6.02 -2.88 -11.05
N ASP A 218 7.10 -3.59 -11.40
CA ASP A 218 8.43 -2.99 -11.47
C ASP A 218 8.52 -1.98 -12.62
N VAL A 219 7.71 -2.15 -13.67
CA VAL A 219 7.58 -1.18 -14.78
C VAL A 219 7.01 0.15 -14.27
N GLU A 220 5.95 0.11 -13.46
CA GLU A 220 5.36 1.32 -12.87
C GLU A 220 6.35 2.03 -11.94
N ILE A 221 7.03 1.27 -11.07
CA ILE A 221 8.04 1.82 -10.16
C ILE A 221 9.18 2.49 -10.93
N ALA A 222 9.64 1.88 -12.02
CA ALA A 222 10.69 2.45 -12.87
C ALA A 222 10.21 3.70 -13.61
N ALA A 223 8.98 3.71 -14.11
CA ALA A 223 8.37 4.83 -14.83
C ALA A 223 8.23 6.10 -13.97
N ARG A 224 8.27 5.99 -12.63
CA ARG A 224 8.30 7.14 -11.72
C ARG A 224 9.51 8.05 -11.94
N CYS A 225 10.52 7.62 -12.71
CA CYS A 225 11.61 8.50 -13.13
C CYS A 225 11.14 9.73 -13.93
N ALA A 226 9.93 9.71 -14.51
CA ALA A 226 9.31 10.88 -15.14
C ALA A 226 8.97 12.01 -14.17
N ARG A 227 8.86 11.73 -12.85
CA ARG A 227 8.39 12.70 -11.84
C ARG A 227 9.51 13.68 -11.42
N VAL A 228 10.22 14.23 -12.39
CA VAL A 228 11.19 15.32 -12.22
C VAL A 228 10.52 16.60 -12.71
N TRP A 229 10.34 17.55 -11.79
CA TRP A 229 9.64 18.80 -12.05
C TRP A 229 10.66 19.88 -12.40
N THR A 230 10.48 20.54 -13.55
CA THR A 230 11.25 21.74 -13.92
C THR A 230 10.66 22.97 -13.25
N ASP A 231 9.32 23.10 -13.27
CA ASP A 231 8.57 24.14 -12.57
C ASP A 231 7.44 23.53 -11.74
N LEU A 232 6.62 24.38 -11.10
CA LEU A 232 5.49 23.95 -10.28
C LEU A 232 4.44 23.12 -11.07
N TYR A 233 4.39 23.27 -12.40
CA TYR A 233 3.40 22.61 -13.27
C TYR A 233 4.02 21.81 -14.42
N THR A 234 5.31 21.96 -14.69
CA THR A 234 5.96 21.37 -15.86
C THR A 234 6.89 20.23 -15.44
N LEU A 235 6.77 19.10 -16.13
CA LEU A 235 7.67 17.97 -15.98
C LEU A 235 8.81 18.07 -16.99
N GLU A 236 9.96 17.57 -16.60
CA GLU A 236 11.13 17.52 -17.47
C GLU A 236 10.87 16.58 -18.66
N LYS A 237 10.85 17.13 -19.88
CA LYS A 237 10.51 16.39 -21.10
C LYS A 237 11.44 15.19 -21.35
N THR A 238 12.72 15.31 -21.03
CA THR A 238 13.71 14.23 -21.17
C THR A 238 13.41 13.05 -20.24
N ALA A 239 12.97 13.34 -19.01
CA ALA A 239 12.61 12.34 -18.02
C ALA A 239 11.29 11.65 -18.38
N VAL A 240 10.33 12.42 -18.92
CA VAL A 240 9.05 11.90 -19.43
C VAL A 240 9.28 10.97 -20.62
N HIS A 241 10.11 11.36 -21.58
CA HIS A 241 10.39 10.52 -22.76
C HIS A 241 11.07 9.20 -22.38
N ARG A 242 12.06 9.23 -21.48
CA ARG A 242 12.69 8.00 -20.96
C ARG A 242 11.70 7.08 -20.24
N ALA A 243 10.77 7.65 -19.47
CA ALA A 243 9.75 6.85 -18.82
C ALA A 243 8.77 6.24 -19.83
N GLU A 244 8.47 6.95 -20.92
CA GLU A 244 7.66 6.41 -22.02
C GLU A 244 8.33 5.18 -22.66
N GLU A 245 9.64 5.24 -22.92
CA GLU A 245 10.42 4.12 -23.44
C GLU A 245 10.38 2.91 -22.48
N ILE A 246 10.55 3.16 -21.18
CA ILE A 246 10.47 2.13 -20.13
C ILE A 246 9.08 1.47 -20.12
N ILE A 247 8.00 2.26 -20.20
CA ILE A 247 6.65 1.70 -20.19
C ILE A 247 6.38 0.94 -21.49
N LYS A 248 6.80 1.44 -22.65
CA LYS A 248 6.68 0.75 -23.94
C LYS A 248 7.38 -0.61 -23.93
N ALA A 249 8.60 -0.65 -23.39
CA ALA A 249 9.33 -1.89 -23.15
C ALA A 249 8.56 -2.84 -22.22
N GLY A 250 7.97 -2.31 -21.14
CA GLY A 250 7.13 -3.09 -20.22
C GLY A 250 5.85 -3.64 -20.85
N VAL A 251 5.18 -2.87 -21.73
CA VAL A 251 3.99 -3.32 -22.47
C VAL A 251 4.37 -4.43 -23.46
N ALA A 252 5.53 -4.32 -24.12
CA ALA A 252 6.04 -5.38 -24.98
C ALA A 252 6.40 -6.66 -24.20
N LEU A 253 6.97 -6.52 -23.00
CA LEU A 253 7.32 -7.65 -22.14
C LEU A 253 6.09 -8.33 -21.50
N PHE A 254 5.02 -7.57 -21.24
CA PHE A 254 3.79 -8.06 -20.60
C PHE A 254 2.52 -7.72 -21.42
N PRO A 255 2.37 -8.28 -22.63
CA PRO A 255 1.31 -7.86 -23.57
C PRO A 255 -0.11 -8.17 -23.07
N ASP A 256 -0.29 -9.27 -22.32
CA ASP A 256 -1.61 -9.69 -21.81
C ASP A 256 -1.96 -9.06 -20.45
N ASN A 257 -1.07 -8.24 -19.88
CA ASN A 257 -1.25 -7.72 -18.54
C ASN A 257 -2.02 -6.39 -18.54
N ALA A 258 -3.28 -6.46 -18.11
CA ALA A 258 -4.16 -5.29 -17.99
C ALA A 258 -3.57 -4.15 -17.13
N TYR A 259 -2.74 -4.45 -16.12
CA TYR A 259 -2.16 -3.44 -15.24
C TYR A 259 -1.11 -2.58 -15.98
N VAL A 260 -0.21 -3.19 -16.75
CA VAL A 260 0.84 -2.43 -17.47
C VAL A 260 0.22 -1.60 -18.58
N ALA A 261 -0.76 -2.15 -19.30
CA ALA A 261 -1.52 -1.42 -20.31
C ALA A 261 -2.28 -0.23 -19.70
N LEU A 262 -2.83 -0.38 -18.49
CA LEU A 262 -3.49 0.71 -17.75
C LEU A 262 -2.49 1.79 -17.32
N VAL A 263 -1.31 1.40 -16.81
CA VAL A 263 -0.23 2.35 -16.46
C VAL A 263 0.18 3.16 -17.69
N TYR A 264 0.32 2.52 -18.85
CA TYR A 264 0.64 3.21 -20.10
C TYR A 264 -0.46 4.19 -20.53
N ALA A 265 -1.73 3.76 -20.48
CA ALA A 265 -2.85 4.62 -20.81
C ALA A 265 -2.93 5.85 -19.89
N ASN A 266 -2.75 5.66 -18.58
CA ASN A 266 -2.71 6.74 -17.60
C ASN A 266 -1.54 7.71 -17.82
N PHE A 267 -0.37 7.18 -18.21
CA PHE A 267 0.80 7.98 -18.54
C PHE A 267 0.55 8.85 -19.78
N MET A 268 -0.07 8.31 -20.83
CA MET A 268 -0.44 9.07 -22.02
C MET A 268 -1.42 10.21 -21.72
N LEU A 269 -2.41 9.96 -20.86
CA LEU A 269 -3.42 10.95 -20.50
C LEU A 269 -2.85 12.13 -19.71
N ASP A 270 -2.08 11.85 -18.65
CA ASP A 270 -1.68 12.90 -17.69
C ASP A 270 -0.25 13.41 -17.87
N MET A 271 0.68 12.61 -18.39
CA MET A 271 2.09 13.03 -18.58
C MET A 271 2.37 13.53 -19.99
N LEU A 272 1.82 12.86 -21.01
CA LEU A 272 2.01 13.23 -22.42
C LEU A 272 0.91 14.17 -22.94
N GLY A 273 -0.23 14.24 -22.26
CA GLY A 273 -1.38 15.08 -22.66
C GLY A 273 -2.14 14.56 -23.89
N PHE A 274 -1.92 13.30 -24.29
CA PHE A 274 -2.59 12.69 -25.43
C PHE A 274 -3.96 12.12 -25.04
N SER A 275 -4.93 13.02 -24.82
CA SER A 275 -6.27 12.67 -24.34
C SER A 275 -7.00 11.64 -25.22
N GLN A 276 -6.99 11.80 -26.55
CA GLN A 276 -7.70 10.89 -27.45
C GLN A 276 -7.02 9.52 -27.57
N THR A 277 -5.69 9.51 -27.73
CA THR A 277 -4.92 8.27 -27.85
C THR A 277 -4.97 7.48 -26.54
N GLY A 278 -4.79 8.15 -25.40
CA GLY A 278 -4.93 7.55 -24.07
C GLY A 278 -6.31 6.95 -23.82
N ALA A 279 -7.39 7.63 -24.25
CA ALA A 279 -8.76 7.10 -24.14
C ALA A 279 -8.97 5.83 -24.97
N LYS A 280 -8.48 5.79 -26.22
CA LYS A 280 -8.51 4.57 -27.05
C LYS A 280 -7.75 3.41 -26.40
N HIS A 281 -6.60 3.69 -25.80
CA HIS A 281 -5.85 2.67 -25.06
C HIS A 281 -6.61 2.18 -23.81
N LEU A 282 -7.29 3.05 -23.06
CA LEU A 282 -8.14 2.64 -21.93
C LEU A 282 -9.28 1.71 -22.35
N GLU A 283 -9.89 1.93 -23.51
CA GLU A 283 -10.90 1.02 -24.05
C GLU A 283 -10.29 -0.34 -24.44
N GLY A 284 -9.08 -0.33 -24.98
CA GLY A 284 -8.27 -1.53 -25.20
C GLY A 284 -8.02 -2.31 -23.91
N VAL A 285 -7.74 -1.61 -22.79
CA VAL A 285 -7.51 -2.26 -21.49
C VAL A 285 -8.70 -3.08 -21.02
N ARG A 286 -9.94 -2.65 -21.33
CA ARG A 286 -11.16 -3.38 -20.94
C ARG A 286 -11.26 -4.77 -21.58
N LYS A 287 -10.57 -4.98 -22.70
CA LYS A 287 -10.54 -6.27 -23.42
C LYS A 287 -9.61 -7.28 -22.76
N PHE A 288 -8.61 -6.82 -22.01
CA PHE A 288 -7.82 -7.71 -21.15
C PHE A 288 -8.63 -8.01 -19.90
N ASN A 289 -8.67 -9.27 -19.43
CA ASN A 289 -9.38 -9.68 -18.21
C ASN A 289 -8.84 -8.92 -16.97
N PRO A 290 -9.43 -7.77 -16.57
CA PRO A 290 -8.79 -6.89 -15.62
C PRO A 290 -9.15 -7.36 -14.21
N SER A 291 -8.18 -7.33 -13.30
CA SER A 291 -8.44 -7.53 -11.87
C SER A 291 -9.43 -6.49 -11.35
N LEU A 292 -10.07 -6.80 -10.21
CA LEU A 292 -11.04 -5.89 -9.58
C LEU A 292 -10.48 -4.48 -9.35
N MET A 293 -9.18 -4.36 -9.04
CA MET A 293 -8.48 -3.08 -8.91
C MET A 293 -8.36 -2.33 -10.24
N CYS A 294 -8.02 -3.03 -11.32
CA CYS A 294 -7.93 -2.43 -12.65
C CYS A 294 -9.30 -1.94 -13.13
N ARG A 295 -10.36 -2.70 -12.84
CA ARG A 295 -11.75 -2.30 -13.10
C ARG A 295 -12.14 -1.04 -12.33
N PHE A 296 -11.77 -0.97 -11.05
CA PHE A 296 -12.01 0.23 -10.23
C PHE A 296 -11.27 1.46 -10.78
N MET A 297 -9.99 1.33 -11.12
CA MET A 297 -9.23 2.44 -11.74
C MET A 297 -9.84 2.90 -13.07
N LEU A 298 -10.29 1.96 -13.92
CA LEU A 298 -11.00 2.27 -15.17
C LEU A 298 -12.31 3.05 -14.90
N PHE A 299 -13.04 2.67 -13.86
CA PHE A 299 -14.25 3.39 -13.43
C PHE A 299 -13.92 4.81 -12.95
N VAL A 300 -12.91 4.98 -12.09
CA VAL A 300 -12.48 6.30 -11.62
C VAL A 300 -12.08 7.20 -12.79
N ARG A 301 -11.35 6.67 -13.79
CA ARG A 301 -11.01 7.43 -15.01
C ARG A 301 -12.23 7.84 -15.81
N HIS A 302 -13.19 6.95 -15.95
CA HIS A 302 -14.43 7.27 -16.63
C HIS A 302 -15.19 8.39 -15.90
N GLN A 303 -15.28 8.34 -14.57
CA GLN A 303 -15.87 9.40 -13.75
C GLN A 303 -15.14 10.73 -13.89
N GLN A 304 -13.80 10.74 -13.83
CA GLN A 304 -13.00 11.95 -14.03
C GLN A 304 -13.21 12.56 -15.42
N ALA A 305 -13.29 11.73 -16.47
CA ALA A 305 -13.56 12.20 -17.82
C ALA A 305 -14.96 12.83 -17.94
N THR A 306 -15.99 12.18 -17.38
CA THR A 306 -17.36 12.70 -17.35
C THR A 306 -17.46 14.00 -16.57
N GLN A 307 -16.78 14.12 -15.42
CA GLN A 307 -16.73 15.36 -14.63
C GLN A 307 -16.04 16.50 -15.38
N LYS A 308 -14.91 16.22 -16.06
CA LYS A 308 -14.22 17.22 -16.90
C LYS A 308 -15.13 17.70 -18.05
N ALA A 309 -15.84 16.78 -18.70
CA ALA A 309 -16.80 17.11 -19.75
C ALA A 309 -17.98 17.95 -19.21
N ALA A 310 -18.55 17.56 -18.07
CA ALA A 310 -19.64 18.29 -17.41
C ALA A 310 -19.20 19.70 -16.98
N SER A 311 -18.02 19.85 -16.38
CA SER A 311 -17.44 21.14 -16.00
C SER A 311 -17.20 22.05 -17.21
N SER A 312 -16.76 21.50 -18.33
CA SER A 312 -16.56 22.27 -19.57
C SER A 312 -17.88 22.80 -20.17
N ASN A 313 -19.00 22.13 -19.91
CA ASN A 313 -20.33 22.59 -20.33
C ASN A 313 -20.88 23.70 -19.42
N VAL A 314 -20.58 23.67 -18.11
CA VAL A 314 -20.99 24.73 -17.16
C VAL A 314 -20.23 26.03 -17.43
N GLY A 315 -18.94 25.97 -17.80
CA GLY A 315 -18.12 27.15 -18.10
C GLY A 315 -18.47 27.89 -19.40
N LYS A 316 -19.24 27.27 -20.30
CA LYS A 316 -19.80 27.92 -21.52
C LYS A 316 -21.26 28.33 -21.36
N GLY A 317 -21.92 27.93 -20.28
CA GLY A 317 -23.33 28.21 -19.97
C GLY A 317 -23.49 29.30 -18.91
N GLY A 318 -22.70 30.37 -18.97
CA GLY A 318 -22.84 31.56 -18.13
C GLY A 318 -24.09 32.42 -18.46
N ASN A 319 -25.20 31.77 -18.83
CA ASN A 319 -26.53 32.34 -18.75
C ASN A 319 -27.48 31.20 -18.35
N MET A 320 -27.51 30.90 -17.05
CA MET A 320 -28.65 30.20 -16.48
C MET A 320 -29.83 31.17 -16.56
N ASP A 321 -30.68 31.03 -17.58
CA ASP A 321 -32.02 31.61 -17.57
C ASP A 321 -32.83 30.93 -16.46
N LEU A 322 -32.74 31.53 -15.27
CA LEU A 322 -33.62 31.31 -14.13
C LEU A 322 -34.35 32.63 -13.86
N LEU A 323 -35.16 33.06 -14.83
CA LEU A 323 -36.27 33.99 -14.62
C LEU A 323 -37.39 33.60 -15.60
N GLY A 324 -38.35 32.83 -15.09
CA GLY A 324 -39.74 32.98 -15.48
C GLY A 324 -40.38 34.10 -14.66
#